data_AF-A0A0E0K983-F1
#
_entry.id   AF-A0A0E0K983-F1
#
_cell.length_a   1.000
_cell.length_b   1.000
_cell.length_c   1.000
_cell.angle_alpha   90.00
_cell.angle_beta   90.00
_cell.angle_gamma   90.00
#
_symmetry.space_group_name_H-M   'P 1'
#
loop_
_entity.id
_entity.type
_entity.pdbx_description
1 polymer ?
#
loop_
_entity_poly.entity_id
_entity_poly.type
_entity_poly.pdbx_seq_one_letter_code
_entity_poly.pdbx_strand_id
1 'polypeptide(L)'
;MAEPIQRDYLGADAVAGTELVAWRGRATGMVDTGRRGVLVGETKAEAMREMVGDGEMPDIGLGGRRSDYAFMSLCKEAYIVPRDPVEAVPADKLPRPVIFHDGRLVQRPTPLAALLAVAWFPVGFLLACVRIATGALIPMPWLRRAFGALGVRVAAERRGPRGVLFASCHRTLLDAIFLSVALGRPVATITYSVSRLSELLSPIRTVRLTRDRATDAATIRGLLDDGDLAICPEGTTCREPYLLRFSALFAELTDDIVPVATECRMSIFHGTTARGCKAMDPFYFFMNPFPEYTVTFLDKLPAELTCGGGGGKSSHDVANHVQKLIASTLSYECTNLTRKDKYRALAGNDGIVAVNTAKAK
;
A
#
# COMPACT_ATOMS: atom_id res chain seq x y z
N MET A 1 -10.44 10.59 12.22
CA MET A 1 -9.22 10.29 11.42
C MET A 1 -7.93 10.47 12.23
N ALA A 2 -7.90 11.34 13.25
CA ALA A 2 -6.71 11.52 14.10
C ALA A 2 -6.45 10.34 15.07
N GLU A 3 -7.51 9.71 15.59
CA GLU A 3 -7.39 8.66 16.61
C GLU A 3 -6.55 7.44 16.18
N PRO A 4 -6.77 6.80 15.00
CA PRO A 4 -5.92 5.69 14.58
C PRO A 4 -4.44 6.09 14.49
N ILE A 5 -4.13 7.30 14.01
CA ILE A 5 -2.74 7.74 13.91
C ILE A 5 -2.10 7.86 15.31
N GLN A 6 -2.83 8.44 16.26
CA GLN A 6 -2.35 8.64 17.62
C GLN A 6 -2.16 7.31 18.35
N ARG A 7 -3.10 6.37 18.24
CA ARG A 7 -2.99 5.06 18.89
C ARG A 7 -1.98 4.14 18.21
N ASP A 8 -2.03 4.07 16.88
CA ASP A 8 -1.28 3.06 16.12
C ASP A 8 0.19 3.44 15.94
N TYR A 9 0.54 4.74 15.89
CA TYR A 9 1.91 5.20 15.64
C TYR A 9 2.51 6.09 16.73
N LEU A 10 1.71 6.83 17.50
CA LEU A 10 2.21 7.71 18.56
C LEU A 10 2.10 7.10 19.96
N GLY A 11 1.48 5.93 20.10
CA GLY A 11 1.36 5.22 21.37
C GLY A 11 0.35 5.84 22.35
N ALA A 12 -0.65 6.58 21.85
CA ALA A 12 -1.70 7.10 22.71
C ALA A 12 -2.61 5.96 23.21
N ASP A 13 -2.85 5.89 24.51
CA ASP A 13 -3.79 4.93 25.11
C ASP A 13 -5.25 5.34 24.87
N ALA A 14 -5.52 6.64 24.94
CA ALA A 14 -6.84 7.21 24.75
C ALA A 14 -6.77 8.53 23.96
N VAL A 15 -7.82 8.81 23.19
CA VAL A 15 -7.89 9.99 22.31
C VAL A 15 -9.26 10.62 22.43
N ALA A 16 -9.30 11.93 22.67
CA ALA A 16 -10.50 12.75 22.54
C ALA A 16 -10.30 13.82 21.46
N GLY A 17 -11.32 14.05 20.66
CA GLY A 17 -11.32 15.07 19.62
C GLY A 17 -12.71 15.59 19.33
N THR A 18 -12.79 16.67 18.54
CA THR A 18 -14.07 17.15 18.00
C THR A 18 -14.61 16.11 17.03
N GLU A 19 -15.80 15.60 17.30
CA GLU A 19 -16.43 14.57 16.48
C GLU A 19 -17.28 15.19 15.37
N LEU A 20 -17.33 14.52 14.22
CA LEU A 20 -18.16 14.91 13.09
C LEU A 20 -19.33 13.93 12.97
N VAL A 21 -20.51 14.46 12.65
CA VAL A 21 -21.68 13.64 12.35
C VAL A 21 -21.38 12.76 11.13
N ALA A 22 -21.59 11.46 11.29
CA ALA A 22 -21.48 10.49 10.22
C ALA A 22 -22.86 9.98 9.80
N TRP A 23 -23.11 9.93 8.49
CA TRP A 23 -24.32 9.36 7.91
C TRP A 23 -23.95 8.29 6.89
N ARG A 24 -24.46 7.07 7.07
CA ARG A 24 -24.12 5.89 6.22
C ARG A 24 -22.61 5.70 6.00
N GLY A 25 -21.83 5.87 7.07
CA GLY A 25 -20.37 5.71 7.02
C GLY A 25 -19.61 6.86 6.33
N ARG A 26 -20.28 7.99 6.04
CA ARG A 26 -19.65 9.19 5.46
C ARG A 26 -19.75 10.35 6.45
N ALA A 27 -18.64 11.06 6.65
CA ALA A 27 -18.64 12.29 7.43
C ALA A 27 -19.42 13.37 6.69
N THR A 28 -20.33 14.06 7.39
CA THR A 28 -21.15 15.14 6.83
C THR A 28 -20.41 16.48 6.79
N GLY A 29 -19.32 16.61 7.55
CA GLY A 29 -18.62 17.86 7.78
C GLY A 29 -19.19 18.72 8.90
N MET A 30 -20.37 18.35 9.45
CA MET A 30 -20.95 19.03 10.60
C MET A 30 -20.41 18.43 11.90
N VAL A 31 -20.20 19.28 12.91
CA VAL A 31 -19.81 18.87 14.25
C VAL A 31 -20.98 18.16 14.93
N ASP A 32 -20.70 17.07 15.64
CA ASP A 32 -21.69 16.36 16.43
C ASP A 32 -21.96 17.10 17.75
N THR A 33 -23.03 17.90 17.75
CA THR A 33 -23.49 18.66 18.93
C THR A 33 -24.21 17.79 19.96
N GLY A 34 -24.62 16.56 19.62
CA GLY A 34 -25.28 15.64 20.54
C GLY A 34 -24.31 14.92 21.49
N ARG A 35 -23.01 14.92 21.14
CA ARG A 35 -21.93 14.44 22.02
C ARG A 35 -21.31 15.59 22.79
N ARG A 36 -20.12 16.06 22.37
CA ARG A 36 -19.36 17.12 23.03
C ARG A 36 -19.23 18.40 22.21
N GLY A 37 -19.75 18.43 20.98
CA GLY A 37 -19.54 19.57 20.10
C GLY A 37 -18.04 19.81 19.82
N VAL A 38 -17.64 21.09 19.79
CA VAL A 38 -16.25 21.48 19.56
C VAL A 38 -15.44 21.36 20.85
N LEU A 39 -14.39 20.56 20.83
CA LEU A 39 -13.58 20.25 22.01
C LEU A 39 -12.59 21.38 22.36
N VAL A 40 -13.07 22.42 23.05
CA VAL A 40 -12.30 23.62 23.44
C VAL A 40 -12.68 24.05 24.85
N GLY A 41 -11.74 24.58 25.63
CA GLY A 41 -12.05 25.13 26.96
C GLY A 41 -12.52 24.05 27.94
N GLU A 42 -13.60 24.34 28.66
CA GLU A 42 -14.19 23.44 29.65
C GLU A 42 -14.56 22.07 29.07
N THR A 43 -15.06 22.02 27.84
CA THR A 43 -15.45 20.74 27.22
C THR A 43 -14.25 19.82 26.98
N LYS A 44 -13.06 20.40 26.78
CA LYS A 44 -11.80 19.66 26.71
C LYS A 44 -11.36 19.17 28.10
N ALA A 45 -11.58 19.98 29.13
CA ALA A 45 -11.31 19.60 30.52
C ALA A 45 -12.23 18.46 30.98
N GLU A 46 -13.52 18.52 30.66
CA GLU A 46 -14.50 17.45 30.91
C GLU A 46 -14.09 16.14 30.23
N ALA A 47 -13.69 16.19 28.95
CA ALA A 47 -13.22 15.00 28.25
C ALA A 47 -11.97 14.40 28.89
N MET A 48 -11.05 15.24 29.39
CA MET A 48 -9.86 14.77 30.09
C MET A 48 -10.21 14.09 31.42
N ARG A 49 -11.10 14.67 32.23
CA ARG A 49 -11.56 14.05 33.50
C ARG A 49 -12.18 12.68 33.25
N GLU A 50 -13.01 12.56 32.22
CA GLU A 50 -13.64 11.28 31.88
C GLU A 50 -12.63 10.23 31.40
N MET A 51 -11.58 10.64 30.67
CA MET A 51 -10.54 9.72 30.20
C MET A 51 -9.63 9.21 31.30
N VAL A 52 -9.31 10.06 32.29
CA VAL A 52 -8.37 9.74 33.38
C VAL A 52 -9.08 9.04 34.55
N GLY A 53 -10.38 9.30 34.71
CA GLY A 53 -11.17 8.77 35.82
C GLY A 53 -11.06 9.62 37.09
N ASP A 54 -12.00 9.41 38.02
CA ASP A 54 -12.07 10.20 39.25
C ASP A 54 -10.89 9.89 40.19
N GLY A 55 -10.11 10.91 40.54
CA GLY A 55 -9.05 10.85 41.56
C GLY A 55 -7.62 10.69 41.05
N GLU A 56 -7.41 10.46 39.75
CA GLU A 56 -6.08 10.45 39.14
C GLU A 56 -5.76 11.81 38.50
N MET A 57 -4.53 12.31 38.72
CA MET A 57 -4.09 13.60 38.21
C MET A 57 -2.89 13.39 37.28
N PRO A 58 -3.00 13.70 35.97
CA PRO A 58 -1.89 13.50 35.04
C PRO A 58 -0.68 14.32 35.43
N ASP A 59 0.52 13.77 35.23
CA ASP A 59 1.75 14.45 35.65
C ASP A 59 2.01 15.73 34.83
N ILE A 60 1.81 15.67 33.52
CA ILE A 60 2.20 16.76 32.60
C ILE A 60 1.04 17.09 31.64
N GLY A 61 0.66 18.36 31.63
CA GLY A 61 -0.29 18.95 30.67
C GLY A 61 0.42 19.87 29.67
N LEU A 62 0.26 19.60 28.37
CA LEU A 62 0.85 20.41 27.29
C LEU A 62 -0.25 21.12 26.50
N GLY A 63 -0.23 22.45 26.45
CA GLY A 63 -1.21 23.25 25.70
C GLY A 63 -0.60 24.45 24.97
N GLY A 64 -1.31 25.01 23.99
CA GLY A 64 -0.78 26.08 23.13
C GLY A 64 -1.65 27.34 23.09
N ARG A 65 -2.79 27.36 23.81
CA ARG A 65 -3.77 28.46 23.82
C ARG A 65 -4.34 28.67 25.22
N ARG A 66 -4.90 29.85 25.48
CA ARG A 66 -5.62 30.12 26.75
C ARG A 66 -6.80 29.19 26.98
N SER A 67 -7.45 28.72 25.91
CA SER A 67 -8.52 27.73 25.97
C SER A 67 -8.05 26.35 26.46
N ASP A 68 -6.75 26.10 26.52
CA ASP A 68 -6.19 24.86 27.05
C ASP A 68 -6.03 24.91 28.58
N TYR A 69 -6.10 26.10 29.21
CA TYR A 69 -5.82 26.26 30.64
C TYR A 69 -6.75 25.44 31.53
N ALA A 70 -8.02 25.29 31.14
CA ALA A 70 -9.02 24.54 31.91
C ALA A 70 -8.66 23.05 32.07
N PHE A 71 -8.09 22.40 31.05
CA PHE A 71 -7.64 21.02 31.20
C PHE A 71 -6.23 20.96 31.79
N MET A 72 -5.36 21.93 31.48
CA MET A 72 -4.00 21.97 32.01
C MET A 72 -3.97 22.17 33.52
N SER A 73 -4.93 22.90 34.09
CA SER A 73 -5.06 23.07 35.54
C SER A 73 -5.44 21.79 36.28
N LEU A 74 -5.81 20.73 35.55
CA LEU A 74 -6.08 19.40 36.09
C LEU A 74 -4.82 18.52 36.07
N CYS A 75 -3.66 19.01 35.66
CA CYS A 75 -2.38 18.30 35.65
C CYS A 75 -1.48 18.77 36.81
N LYS A 76 -0.52 17.94 37.26
CA LYS A 76 0.47 18.33 38.29
C LYS A 76 1.37 19.45 37.80
N GLU A 77 1.84 19.34 36.57
CA GLU A 77 2.64 20.33 35.87
C GLU A 77 1.99 20.71 34.55
N ALA A 78 2.13 21.97 34.16
CA ALA A 78 1.50 22.52 32.97
C ALA A 78 2.49 23.37 32.18
N TYR A 79 2.71 23.02 30.91
CA TYR A 79 3.65 23.70 30.03
C TYR A 79 2.97 24.27 28.79
N ILE A 80 3.33 25.51 28.46
CA ILE A 80 2.88 26.17 27.24
C ILE A 80 3.84 25.85 26.11
N VAL A 81 3.31 25.15 25.11
CA VAL A 81 4.04 24.85 23.88
C VAL A 81 3.98 26.09 22.98
N PRO A 82 5.14 26.68 22.59
CA PRO A 82 5.19 27.78 21.65
C PRO A 82 4.48 27.44 20.33
N ARG A 83 3.94 28.45 19.65
CA ARG A 83 3.27 28.27 18.35
C ARG A 83 4.23 28.31 17.16
N ASP A 84 5.53 28.37 17.43
CA ASP A 84 6.53 28.45 16.39
C ASP A 84 6.43 27.21 15.50
N PRO A 85 6.53 27.37 14.17
CA PRO A 85 6.53 26.24 13.26
C PRO A 85 7.66 25.29 13.63
N VAL A 86 7.32 24.06 14.00
CA VAL A 86 8.28 22.98 14.21
C VAL A 86 8.30 22.08 12.99
N GLU A 87 9.49 21.54 12.67
CA GLU A 87 9.59 20.51 11.66
C GLU A 87 8.80 19.27 12.08
N ALA A 88 8.13 18.64 11.11
CA ALA A 88 7.40 17.42 11.38
C ALA A 88 8.36 16.32 11.83
N VAL A 89 7.95 15.53 12.83
CA VAL A 89 8.74 14.40 13.32
C VAL A 89 9.01 13.44 12.14
N PRO A 90 10.28 13.18 11.81
CA PRO A 90 10.66 12.19 10.81
C PRO A 90 10.09 10.81 11.12
N ALA A 91 9.77 10.03 10.08
CA ALA A 91 9.12 8.73 10.25
C ALA A 91 9.95 7.72 11.07
N ASP A 92 11.28 7.82 11.00
CA ASP A 92 12.25 7.04 11.77
C ASP A 92 12.25 7.35 13.28
N LYS A 93 11.71 8.51 13.67
CA LYS A 93 11.56 8.90 15.09
C LYS A 93 10.19 8.57 15.67
N LEU A 94 9.27 8.03 14.87
CA LEU A 94 7.98 7.60 15.37
C LEU A 94 8.15 6.35 16.25
N PRO A 95 7.43 6.24 17.38
CA PRO A 95 7.46 5.05 18.24
C PRO A 95 7.19 3.75 17.50
N ARG A 96 6.38 3.80 16.42
CA ARG A 96 6.12 2.66 15.54
C ARG A 96 6.24 3.08 14.07
N PRO A 97 6.89 2.26 13.23
CA PRO A 97 7.08 2.57 11.82
C PRO A 97 5.75 2.53 11.07
N VAL A 98 5.57 3.49 10.16
CA VAL A 98 4.39 3.57 9.30
C VAL A 98 4.60 2.66 8.09
N ILE A 99 4.40 1.36 8.27
CA ILE A 99 4.56 0.37 7.18
C ILE A 99 3.26 0.22 6.38
N PHE A 100 2.14 0.14 7.11
CA PHE A 100 0.81 0.03 6.53
C PHE A 100 0.00 1.24 6.94
N HIS A 101 -0.53 1.94 5.96
CA HIS A 101 -1.56 2.94 6.16
C HIS A 101 -2.54 2.88 4.98
N ASP A 102 -3.73 3.44 5.18
CA ASP A 102 -4.81 3.41 4.21
C ASP A 102 -5.37 4.80 3.95
N GLY A 103 -5.79 5.03 2.71
CA GLY A 103 -6.13 6.35 2.23
C GLY A 103 -5.85 6.48 0.74
N ARG A 104 -6.67 7.28 0.06
CA ARG A 104 -6.54 7.54 -1.38
C ARG A 104 -5.81 8.83 -1.69
N LEU A 105 -5.60 9.73 -0.74
CA LEU A 105 -4.92 11.00 -1.00
C LEU A 105 -3.43 10.86 -0.71
N VAL A 106 -2.59 11.28 -1.66
CA VAL A 106 -1.13 11.33 -1.50
C VAL A 106 -0.72 12.56 -0.70
N GLN A 107 -1.35 13.70 -1.01
CA GLN A 107 -1.03 14.97 -0.38
C GLN A 107 -1.76 15.11 0.95
N ARG A 108 -1.10 15.77 1.90
CA ARG A 108 -1.76 16.25 3.12
C ARG A 108 -2.96 17.12 2.71
N PRO A 109 -4.17 16.87 3.26
CA PRO A 109 -5.37 17.58 2.87
C PRO A 109 -5.39 19.00 3.46
N THR A 110 -4.61 19.92 2.87
CA THR A 110 -4.79 21.36 3.08
C THR A 110 -6.07 21.80 2.37
N PRO A 111 -6.70 22.93 2.75
CA PRO A 111 -7.89 23.43 2.07
C PRO A 111 -7.70 23.55 0.55
N LEU A 112 -6.53 24.04 0.12
CA LEU A 112 -6.18 24.14 -1.30
C LEU A 112 -6.01 22.76 -1.96
N ALA A 113 -5.25 21.85 -1.35
CA ALA A 113 -5.05 20.51 -1.92
C ALA A 113 -6.37 19.73 -2.01
N ALA A 114 -7.25 19.86 -1.01
CA ALA A 114 -8.58 19.27 -1.02
C ALA A 114 -9.45 19.84 -2.14
N LEU A 115 -9.47 21.17 -2.31
CA LEU A 115 -10.20 21.83 -3.39
C LEU A 115 -9.70 21.36 -4.76
N LEU A 116 -8.38 21.33 -4.98
CA LEU A 116 -7.77 20.87 -6.22
C LEU A 116 -8.08 19.40 -6.50
N ALA A 117 -8.02 18.53 -5.49
CA ALA A 117 -8.35 17.11 -5.64
C ALA A 117 -9.81 16.90 -6.04
N VAL A 118 -10.74 17.66 -5.44
CA VAL A 118 -12.18 17.61 -5.78
C VAL A 118 -12.43 18.14 -7.19
N ALA A 119 -11.86 19.29 -7.53
CA ALA A 119 -12.01 19.89 -8.86
C ALA A 119 -11.40 19.01 -9.97
N TRP A 120 -10.29 18.33 -9.68
CA TRP A 120 -9.63 17.43 -10.62
C TRP A 120 -10.37 16.10 -10.80
N PHE A 121 -11.09 15.62 -9.79
CA PHE A 121 -11.73 14.30 -9.79
C PHE A 121 -12.51 13.96 -11.08
N PRO A 122 -13.45 14.79 -11.60
CA PRO A 122 -14.18 14.45 -12.82
C PRO A 122 -13.29 14.36 -14.06
N VAL A 123 -12.35 15.29 -14.23
CA VAL A 123 -11.40 15.30 -15.36
C VAL A 123 -10.44 14.11 -15.27
N GLY A 124 -9.88 13.88 -14.08
CA GLY A 124 -9.00 12.76 -13.80
C GLY A 124 -9.69 11.42 -14.04
N PHE A 125 -10.96 11.28 -13.69
CA PHE A 125 -11.71 10.04 -13.91
C PHE A 125 -11.90 9.73 -15.40
N LEU A 126 -12.27 10.73 -16.21
CA LEU A 126 -12.36 10.58 -17.67
C LEU A 126 -11.00 10.21 -18.28
N LEU A 127 -9.93 10.89 -17.85
CA LEU A 127 -8.57 10.59 -18.28
C LEU A 127 -8.16 9.15 -17.90
N ALA A 128 -8.55 8.69 -16.71
CA ALA A 128 -8.30 7.32 -16.27
C ALA A 128 -9.01 6.30 -17.16
N CYS A 129 -10.26 6.54 -17.54
CA CYS A 129 -10.99 5.69 -18.50
C CYS A 129 -10.25 5.58 -19.84
N VAL A 130 -9.78 6.72 -20.39
CA VAL A 130 -9.01 6.72 -21.65
C VAL A 130 -7.71 5.92 -21.52
N ARG A 131 -6.98 6.10 -20.43
CA ARG A 131 -5.72 5.37 -20.17
C ARG A 131 -5.97 3.87 -19.99
N ILE A 132 -7.00 3.47 -19.24
CA ILE A 132 -7.37 2.05 -19.08
C ILE A 132 -7.78 1.44 -20.42
N ALA A 133 -8.61 2.13 -21.20
CA ALA A 133 -9.00 1.68 -22.54
C ALA A 133 -7.79 1.54 -23.47
N THR A 134 -6.83 2.47 -23.40
CA THR A 134 -5.56 2.39 -24.13
C THR A 134 -4.77 1.14 -23.75
N GLY A 135 -4.72 0.82 -22.46
CA GLY A 135 -4.14 -0.43 -21.95
C GLY A 135 -4.76 -1.66 -22.60
N ALA A 136 -6.10 -1.73 -22.64
CA ALA A 136 -6.82 -2.88 -23.16
C ALA A 136 -6.81 -3.02 -24.69
N LEU A 137 -6.77 -1.90 -25.44
CA LEU A 137 -6.96 -1.88 -26.89
C LEU A 137 -5.66 -1.81 -27.69
N ILE A 138 -4.58 -1.25 -27.12
CA ILE A 138 -3.32 -1.05 -27.84
C ILE A 138 -2.37 -2.24 -27.62
N PRO A 139 -1.74 -2.79 -28.67
CA PRO A 139 -0.80 -3.90 -28.50
C PRO A 139 0.41 -3.51 -27.64
N MET A 140 0.89 -4.47 -26.84
CA MET A 140 1.94 -4.28 -25.83
C MET A 140 3.20 -3.52 -26.31
N PRO A 141 3.75 -3.76 -27.52
CA PRO A 141 4.95 -3.04 -28.00
C PRO A 141 4.75 -1.52 -28.17
N TRP A 142 3.51 -1.07 -28.38
CA TRP A 142 3.16 0.34 -28.58
C TRP A 142 2.70 1.02 -27.30
N LEU A 143 2.35 0.23 -26.27
CA LEU A 143 1.67 0.72 -25.10
C LEU A 143 2.53 1.70 -24.28
N ARG A 144 3.86 1.52 -24.25
CA ARG A 144 4.78 2.49 -23.63
C ARG A 144 4.69 3.88 -24.25
N ARG A 145 4.60 3.96 -25.59
CA ARG A 145 4.48 5.23 -26.31
C ARG A 145 3.09 5.84 -26.15
N ALA A 146 2.05 5.01 -26.24
CA ALA A 146 0.66 5.44 -26.06
C ALA A 146 0.43 6.01 -24.66
N PHE A 147 0.94 5.33 -23.62
CA PHE A 147 0.92 5.84 -22.25
C PHE A 147 1.71 7.13 -22.09
N GLY A 148 2.90 7.24 -22.70
CA GLY A 148 3.68 8.47 -22.72
C GLY A 148 2.90 9.66 -23.30
N ALA A 149 2.20 9.46 -24.42
CA ALA A 149 1.35 10.48 -25.03
C ALA A 149 0.17 10.90 -24.15
N LEU A 150 -0.34 9.96 -23.33
CA LEU A 150 -1.38 10.23 -22.34
C LEU A 150 -0.84 10.75 -21.01
N GLY A 151 0.46 11.02 -20.88
CA GLY A 151 1.09 11.55 -19.67
C GLY A 151 1.45 10.51 -18.60
N VAL A 152 1.37 9.22 -18.91
CA VAL A 152 1.84 8.13 -18.03
C VAL A 152 3.27 7.77 -18.41
N ARG A 153 4.22 8.00 -17.49
CA ARG A 153 5.64 7.75 -17.75
C ARG A 153 6.01 6.34 -17.37
N VAL A 154 6.73 5.65 -18.26
CA VAL A 154 7.30 4.33 -17.98
C VAL A 154 8.81 4.40 -18.26
N ALA A 155 9.57 4.48 -17.18
CA ALA A 155 11.02 4.38 -17.19
C ALA A 155 11.40 2.90 -17.07
N ALA A 156 12.28 2.44 -17.96
CA ALA A 156 12.70 1.05 -18.00
C ALA A 156 14.18 0.98 -18.37
N GLU A 157 14.96 0.35 -17.51
CA GLU A 157 16.37 0.08 -17.74
C GLU A 157 16.53 -1.41 -18.09
N ARG A 158 17.03 -1.68 -19.30
CA ARG A 158 17.31 -3.01 -19.89
C ARG A 158 16.07 -3.82 -20.34
N ARG A 159 16.31 -4.73 -21.29
CA ARG A 159 15.34 -5.74 -21.75
C ARG A 159 15.70 -7.08 -21.12
N GLY A 160 14.70 -7.77 -20.54
CA GLY A 160 14.90 -9.05 -19.87
C GLY A 160 14.96 -10.27 -20.81
N PRO A 161 15.60 -11.37 -20.38
CA PRO A 161 15.58 -12.67 -21.07
C PRO A 161 14.15 -13.23 -21.16
N ARG A 162 13.94 -14.26 -22.00
CA ARG A 162 12.64 -14.96 -22.18
C ARG A 162 12.64 -16.30 -21.46
N GLY A 163 11.45 -16.79 -21.11
CA GLY A 163 11.24 -18.05 -20.41
C GLY A 163 11.69 -17.97 -18.95
N VAL A 164 11.50 -16.81 -18.32
CA VAL A 164 11.97 -16.57 -16.95
C VAL A 164 10.83 -16.16 -16.02
N LEU A 165 11.05 -16.40 -14.73
CA LEU A 165 10.22 -15.89 -13.66
C LEU A 165 10.76 -14.53 -13.21
N PHE A 166 9.96 -13.48 -13.40
CA PHE A 166 10.22 -12.15 -12.86
C PHE A 166 9.66 -12.04 -11.44
N ALA A 167 10.54 -11.93 -10.46
CA ALA A 167 10.18 -11.70 -9.06
C ALA A 167 10.25 -10.20 -8.73
N SER A 168 9.09 -9.56 -8.55
CA SER A 168 8.98 -8.11 -8.37
C SER A 168 8.53 -7.74 -6.96
N CYS A 169 8.96 -6.58 -6.45
CA CYS A 169 8.24 -5.95 -5.33
C CYS A 169 6.81 -5.55 -5.74
N HIS A 170 5.95 -5.31 -4.75
CA HIS A 170 4.53 -5.08 -4.96
C HIS A 170 4.10 -3.68 -4.48
N ARG A 171 4.07 -2.71 -5.38
CA ARG A 171 3.68 -1.32 -5.11
C ARG A 171 2.21 -1.08 -5.41
N THR A 172 1.70 -1.63 -6.50
CA THR A 172 0.31 -1.46 -6.94
C THR A 172 -0.21 -2.71 -7.64
N LEU A 173 -1.52 -2.77 -7.90
CA LEU A 173 -2.09 -3.84 -8.73
C LEU A 173 -1.51 -3.84 -10.17
N LEU A 174 -0.90 -2.74 -10.60
CA LEU A 174 -0.41 -2.54 -11.96
C LEU A 174 1.07 -2.96 -12.15
N ASP A 175 1.76 -3.46 -11.12
CA ASP A 175 3.18 -3.83 -11.21
C ASP A 175 3.47 -4.73 -12.41
N ALA A 176 2.75 -5.84 -12.55
CA ALA A 176 2.95 -6.79 -13.65
C ALA A 176 2.57 -6.21 -15.03
N ILE A 177 1.62 -5.28 -15.08
CA ILE A 177 1.22 -4.57 -16.30
C ILE A 177 2.38 -3.67 -16.74
N PHE A 178 2.91 -2.84 -15.84
CA PHE A 178 4.02 -1.95 -16.17
C PHE A 178 5.33 -2.69 -16.43
N LEU A 179 5.54 -3.85 -15.79
CA LEU A 179 6.61 -4.78 -16.16
C LEU A 179 6.47 -5.25 -17.62
N SER A 180 5.27 -5.64 -18.04
CA SER A 180 4.99 -6.05 -19.43
C SER A 180 5.16 -4.91 -20.42
N VAL A 181 4.71 -3.70 -20.06
CA VAL A 181 4.90 -2.48 -20.86
C VAL A 181 6.38 -2.13 -21.00
N ALA A 182 7.17 -2.29 -19.93
CA ALA A 182 8.61 -2.05 -19.94
C ALA A 182 9.34 -3.05 -20.86
N LEU A 183 8.96 -4.33 -20.84
CA LEU A 183 9.50 -5.35 -21.75
C LEU A 183 8.98 -5.22 -23.19
N GLY A 184 7.82 -4.58 -23.39
CA GLY A 184 7.15 -4.48 -24.68
C GLY A 184 6.50 -5.79 -25.15
N ARG A 185 6.27 -6.74 -24.24
CA ARG A 185 5.61 -8.03 -24.52
C ARG A 185 4.76 -8.46 -23.31
N PRO A 186 3.65 -9.19 -23.53
CA PRO A 186 2.80 -9.63 -22.43
C PRO A 186 3.54 -10.65 -21.55
N VAL A 187 3.49 -10.44 -20.24
CA VAL A 187 3.96 -11.38 -19.23
C VAL A 187 2.77 -11.81 -18.39
N ALA A 188 2.55 -13.12 -18.23
CA ALA A 188 1.46 -13.60 -17.39
C ALA A 188 1.72 -13.23 -15.93
N THR A 189 0.67 -13.07 -15.12
CA THR A 189 0.82 -12.79 -13.69
C THR A 189 -0.13 -13.62 -12.85
N ILE A 190 0.32 -14.01 -11.66
CA ILE A 190 -0.50 -14.71 -10.67
C ILE A 190 -1.01 -13.75 -9.62
N THR A 191 -2.23 -13.99 -9.14
CA THR A 191 -2.87 -13.10 -8.16
C THR A 191 -3.73 -13.88 -7.16
N TYR A 192 -3.69 -13.51 -5.87
CA TYR A 192 -4.46 -14.18 -4.81
C TYR A 192 -5.86 -13.59 -4.61
N SER A 193 -6.10 -12.35 -5.04
CA SER A 193 -7.35 -11.63 -4.80
C SER A 193 -7.46 -10.42 -5.73
N VAL A 194 -7.90 -10.66 -6.96
CA VAL A 194 -8.17 -9.61 -7.94
C VAL A 194 -9.65 -9.58 -8.29
N SER A 195 -10.20 -8.37 -8.36
CA SER A 195 -11.61 -8.18 -8.71
C SER A 195 -11.86 -8.67 -10.14
N ARG A 196 -13.06 -9.19 -10.42
CA ARG A 196 -13.42 -9.62 -11.79
C ARG A 196 -13.31 -8.46 -12.80
N LEU A 197 -13.59 -7.24 -12.35
CA LEU A 197 -13.46 -6.04 -13.17
C LEU A 197 -12.00 -5.79 -13.55
N SER A 198 -11.08 -5.87 -12.58
CA SER A 198 -9.64 -5.68 -12.83
C SER A 198 -9.06 -6.74 -13.77
N GLU A 199 -9.54 -7.97 -13.67
CA GLU A 199 -9.18 -9.08 -14.57
C GLU A 199 -9.71 -8.84 -15.99
N LEU A 200 -10.96 -8.41 -16.14
CA LEU A 200 -11.56 -8.07 -17.43
C LEU A 200 -10.82 -6.91 -18.14
N LEU A 201 -10.35 -5.93 -17.37
CA LEU A 201 -9.65 -4.76 -17.89
C LEU A 201 -8.14 -4.99 -18.09
N SER A 202 -7.62 -6.16 -17.71
CA SER A 202 -6.18 -6.44 -17.75
C SER A 202 -5.71 -6.72 -19.20
N PRO A 203 -4.64 -6.06 -19.67
CA PRO A 203 -4.06 -6.35 -20.99
C PRO A 203 -3.15 -7.60 -21.00
N ILE A 204 -2.96 -8.23 -19.84
CA ILE A 204 -2.14 -9.42 -19.64
C ILE A 204 -2.96 -10.55 -19.03
N ARG A 205 -2.56 -11.79 -19.30
CA ARG A 205 -3.16 -12.99 -18.71
C ARG A 205 -2.95 -12.98 -17.20
N THR A 206 -4.06 -12.88 -16.44
CA THR A 206 -4.05 -13.00 -14.99
C THR A 206 -4.56 -14.37 -14.57
N VAL A 207 -3.83 -15.07 -13.70
CA VAL A 207 -4.23 -16.37 -13.18
C VAL A 207 -4.50 -16.27 -11.68
N ARG A 208 -5.66 -16.76 -11.25
CA ARG A 208 -6.07 -16.74 -9.84
C ARG A 208 -5.51 -17.94 -9.11
N LEU A 209 -4.87 -17.70 -7.97
CA LEU A 209 -4.37 -18.74 -7.08
C LEU A 209 -5.48 -19.20 -6.13
N THR A 210 -5.52 -20.50 -5.82
CA THR A 210 -6.54 -21.15 -4.99
C THR A 210 -6.17 -21.16 -3.51
N ARG A 211 -4.95 -20.70 -3.16
CA ARG A 211 -4.34 -20.76 -1.82
C ARG A 211 -4.08 -22.18 -1.32
N ASP A 212 -4.13 -23.15 -2.23
CA ASP A 212 -3.62 -24.49 -2.02
C ASP A 212 -2.23 -24.61 -2.66
N ARG A 213 -1.22 -24.96 -1.85
CA ARG A 213 0.18 -24.92 -2.28
C ARG A 213 0.46 -25.86 -3.45
N ALA A 214 -0.12 -27.06 -3.45
CA ALA A 214 0.12 -28.05 -4.50
C ALA A 214 -0.51 -27.63 -5.83
N THR A 215 -1.76 -27.18 -5.79
CA THR A 215 -2.50 -26.68 -6.95
C THR A 215 -1.85 -25.42 -7.53
N ASP A 216 -1.47 -24.48 -6.67
CA ASP A 216 -0.81 -23.24 -7.07
C ASP A 216 0.56 -23.54 -7.71
N ALA A 217 1.34 -24.47 -7.13
CA ALA A 217 2.63 -24.89 -7.69
C ALA A 217 2.49 -25.53 -9.08
N ALA A 218 1.52 -26.43 -9.27
CA ALA A 218 1.27 -27.05 -10.57
C ALA A 218 0.84 -26.02 -11.63
N THR A 219 -0.01 -25.08 -11.24
CA THR A 219 -0.47 -23.99 -12.12
C THR A 219 0.69 -23.10 -12.54
N ILE A 220 1.56 -22.72 -11.60
CA ILE A 220 2.73 -21.88 -11.88
C ILE A 220 3.71 -22.59 -12.82
N ARG A 221 3.97 -23.89 -12.62
CA ARG A 221 4.85 -24.67 -13.51
C ARG A 221 4.35 -24.67 -14.95
N GLY A 222 3.06 -24.95 -15.17
CA GLY A 222 2.49 -24.90 -16.52
C GLY A 222 2.59 -23.51 -17.18
N LEU A 223 2.50 -22.42 -16.41
CA LEU A 223 2.70 -21.07 -16.95
C LEU A 223 4.15 -20.78 -17.31
N LEU A 224 5.11 -21.34 -16.57
CA LEU A 224 6.53 -21.21 -16.87
C LEU A 224 6.93 -22.02 -18.12
N ASP A 225 6.27 -23.17 -18.34
CA ASP A 225 6.44 -23.95 -19.57
C ASP A 225 5.93 -23.17 -20.81
N ASP A 226 4.86 -22.38 -20.64
CA ASP A 226 4.28 -21.52 -21.69
C ASP A 226 5.14 -20.26 -21.99
N GLY A 227 5.91 -19.74 -21.01
CA GLY A 227 6.74 -18.56 -21.19
C GLY A 227 7.03 -17.75 -19.91
N ASP A 228 7.08 -16.42 -20.04
CA ASP A 228 7.42 -15.53 -18.94
C ASP A 228 6.30 -15.42 -17.90
N LEU A 229 6.69 -15.38 -16.62
CA LEU A 229 5.77 -15.20 -15.49
C LEU A 229 6.24 -14.09 -14.56
N ALA A 230 5.35 -13.16 -14.22
CA ALA A 230 5.55 -12.17 -13.17
C ALA A 230 4.90 -12.62 -11.87
N ILE A 231 5.64 -12.53 -10.77
CA ILE A 231 5.13 -12.77 -9.42
C ILE A 231 5.56 -11.66 -8.46
N CYS A 232 4.63 -11.28 -7.59
CA CYS A 232 4.87 -10.40 -6.46
C CYS A 232 4.88 -11.22 -5.15
N PRO A 233 6.03 -11.77 -4.72
CA PRO A 233 6.10 -12.69 -3.58
C PRO A 233 5.75 -12.05 -2.23
N GLU A 234 5.60 -10.72 -2.15
CA GLU A 234 5.09 -10.01 -0.97
C GLU A 234 3.66 -10.41 -0.59
N GLY A 235 2.83 -10.76 -1.59
CA GLY A 235 1.43 -11.17 -1.44
C GLY A 235 0.44 -10.06 -1.09
N THR A 236 0.93 -8.85 -0.80
CA THR A 236 0.12 -7.64 -0.61
C THR A 236 0.94 -6.43 -1.03
N THR A 237 0.26 -5.35 -1.44
CA THR A 237 0.94 -4.12 -1.82
C THR A 237 1.49 -3.40 -0.59
N CYS A 238 2.68 -2.81 -0.74
CA CYS A 238 3.27 -1.86 0.20
C CYS A 238 3.63 -0.59 -0.59
N ARG A 239 3.27 0.58 -0.07
CA ARG A 239 3.51 1.88 -0.73
C ARG A 239 4.64 2.69 -0.09
N GLU A 240 5.09 2.26 1.08
CA GLU A 240 6.14 2.90 1.87
C GLU A 240 7.50 2.33 1.48
N PRO A 241 8.64 2.94 1.86
CA PRO A 241 9.98 2.49 1.46
C PRO A 241 10.42 1.20 2.20
N TYR A 242 9.52 0.23 2.24
CA TYR A 242 9.69 -1.09 2.83
C TYR A 242 9.37 -2.17 1.79
N LEU A 243 10.10 -3.28 1.85
CA LEU A 243 9.73 -4.53 1.19
C LEU A 243 9.20 -5.51 2.21
N LEU A 244 7.98 -6.01 1.97
CA LEU A 244 7.43 -7.06 2.81
C LEU A 244 8.18 -8.36 2.59
N ARG A 245 8.18 -9.22 3.61
CA ARG A 245 8.76 -10.56 3.51
C ARG A 245 8.23 -11.29 2.27
N PHE A 246 9.16 -11.82 1.47
CA PHE A 246 8.87 -12.62 0.29
C PHE A 246 8.51 -14.06 0.66
N SER A 247 7.48 -14.61 0.02
CA SER A 247 7.20 -16.04 0.01
C SER A 247 8.27 -16.80 -0.77
N ALA A 248 8.68 -17.96 -0.26
CA ALA A 248 9.69 -18.81 -0.89
C ALA A 248 9.18 -19.65 -2.07
N LEU A 249 7.86 -19.68 -2.31
CA LEU A 249 7.24 -20.58 -3.30
C LEU A 249 7.86 -20.44 -4.70
N PHE A 250 8.15 -19.23 -5.17
CA PHE A 250 8.70 -19.03 -6.51
C PHE A 250 10.09 -19.66 -6.69
N ALA A 251 10.90 -19.65 -5.63
CA ALA A 251 12.25 -20.22 -5.64
C ALA A 251 12.25 -21.75 -5.69
N GLU A 252 11.15 -22.40 -5.35
CA GLU A 252 10.98 -23.86 -5.44
C GLU A 252 10.55 -24.33 -6.83
N LEU A 253 10.13 -23.41 -7.69
CA LEU A 253 9.44 -23.72 -8.95
C LEU A 253 10.34 -23.58 -10.17
N THR A 254 11.38 -22.75 -10.10
CA THR A 254 12.34 -22.56 -11.19
C THR A 254 13.65 -21.97 -10.67
N ASP A 255 14.74 -22.26 -11.38
CA ASP A 255 16.05 -21.61 -11.20
C ASP A 255 16.20 -20.37 -12.11
N ASP A 256 15.28 -20.16 -13.04
CA ASP A 256 15.31 -19.06 -14.01
C ASP A 256 14.67 -17.77 -13.46
N ILE A 257 15.27 -17.21 -12.42
CA ILE A 257 14.71 -16.09 -11.66
C ILE A 257 15.39 -14.78 -12.03
N VAL A 258 14.59 -13.76 -12.38
CA VAL A 258 15.04 -12.37 -12.62
C VAL A 258 14.37 -11.44 -11.59
N PRO A 259 15.12 -10.84 -10.66
CA PRO A 259 14.59 -9.85 -9.73
C PRO A 259 14.23 -8.56 -10.48
N VAL A 260 13.10 -7.95 -10.12
CA VAL A 260 12.64 -6.69 -10.71
C VAL A 260 12.32 -5.71 -9.60
N ALA A 261 12.98 -4.56 -9.64
CA ALA A 261 12.69 -3.45 -8.75
C ALA A 261 11.68 -2.52 -9.43
N THR A 262 10.53 -2.30 -8.77
CA THR A 262 9.50 -1.37 -9.24
C THR A 262 9.31 -0.21 -8.29
N GLU A 263 9.28 1.00 -8.83
CA GLU A 263 8.88 2.21 -8.14
C GLU A 263 7.69 2.85 -8.85
N CYS A 264 6.75 3.38 -8.06
CA CYS A 264 5.55 4.01 -8.56
C CYS A 264 5.38 5.39 -7.91
N ARG A 265 5.40 6.43 -8.73
CA ARG A 265 5.19 7.82 -8.30
C ARG A 265 3.79 8.28 -8.66
N MET A 266 3.09 8.77 -7.64
CA MET A 266 1.74 9.31 -7.71
C MET A 266 1.73 10.69 -7.05
N SER A 267 0.80 11.56 -7.44
CA SER A 267 0.83 12.97 -7.04
C SER A 267 -0.42 13.43 -6.31
N ILE A 268 -1.59 12.91 -6.65
CA ILE A 268 -2.88 13.26 -6.04
C ILE A 268 -3.47 12.03 -5.35
N PHE A 269 -3.49 10.90 -6.05
CA PHE A 269 -4.18 9.71 -5.58
C PHE A 269 -3.29 8.46 -5.48
N HIS A 270 -3.41 7.74 -4.37
CA HIS A 270 -2.83 6.42 -4.23
C HIS A 270 -3.66 5.39 -5.00
N GLY A 271 -2.99 4.66 -5.89
CA GLY A 271 -3.53 3.53 -6.65
C GLY A 271 -3.70 2.24 -5.84
N THR A 272 -3.71 2.31 -4.51
CA THR A 272 -3.89 1.16 -3.61
C THR A 272 -4.80 1.52 -2.44
N THR A 273 -5.50 0.51 -1.93
CA THR A 273 -6.25 0.62 -0.67
C THR A 273 -6.32 -0.72 0.05
N ALA A 274 -6.35 -0.68 1.38
CA ALA A 274 -6.55 -1.85 2.23
C ALA A 274 -8.04 -2.13 2.48
N ARG A 275 -8.80 -1.09 2.85
CA ARG A 275 -10.22 -1.20 3.28
C ARG A 275 -11.23 -0.78 2.21
N GLY A 276 -10.79 -0.05 1.19
CA GLY A 276 -11.66 0.41 0.10
C GLY A 276 -11.93 -0.62 -0.99
N CYS A 277 -12.71 -0.23 -2.00
CA CYS A 277 -12.92 -1.04 -3.20
C CYS A 277 -11.65 -1.11 -4.05
N LYS A 278 -10.97 -2.26 -4.03
CA LYS A 278 -9.74 -2.51 -4.81
C LYS A 278 -9.95 -2.45 -6.33
N ALA A 279 -11.18 -2.65 -6.82
CA ALA A 279 -11.47 -2.51 -8.24
C ALA A 279 -11.21 -1.08 -8.77
N MET A 280 -11.22 -0.09 -7.87
CA MET A 280 -10.90 1.31 -8.21
C MET A 280 -9.40 1.61 -8.23
N ASP A 281 -8.53 0.68 -7.83
CA ASP A 281 -7.08 0.88 -7.77
C ASP A 281 -6.48 1.37 -9.10
N PRO A 282 -6.81 0.75 -10.26
CA PRO A 282 -6.33 1.23 -11.55
C PRO A 282 -6.82 2.65 -11.87
N PHE A 283 -8.07 2.96 -11.55
CA PHE A 283 -8.64 4.29 -11.79
C PHE A 283 -7.88 5.34 -10.98
N TYR A 284 -7.74 5.17 -9.66
CA TYR A 284 -7.02 6.14 -8.83
C TYR A 284 -5.57 6.32 -9.27
N PHE A 285 -4.88 5.27 -9.70
CA PHE A 285 -3.54 5.42 -10.30
C PHE A 285 -3.59 6.30 -11.57
N PHE A 286 -4.44 5.93 -12.54
CA PHE A 286 -4.54 6.64 -13.82
C PHE A 286 -5.24 8.01 -13.73
N MET A 287 -5.85 8.36 -12.60
CA MET A 287 -6.37 9.69 -12.33
C MET A 287 -5.26 10.69 -12.00
N ASN A 288 -4.05 10.25 -11.64
CA ASN A 288 -2.95 11.19 -11.41
C ASN A 288 -2.61 11.95 -12.71
N PRO A 289 -2.28 13.25 -12.68
CA PRO A 289 -1.91 13.98 -13.91
C PRO A 289 -0.73 13.36 -14.65
N PHE A 290 0.37 13.08 -13.96
CA PHE A 290 1.60 12.51 -14.54
C PHE A 290 2.15 11.37 -13.67
N PRO A 291 1.47 10.21 -13.60
CA PRO A 291 1.98 9.07 -12.85
C PRO A 291 3.20 8.50 -13.57
N GLU A 292 4.11 7.94 -12.78
CA GLU A 292 5.36 7.36 -13.29
C GLU A 292 5.58 5.98 -12.68
N TYR A 293 5.96 5.04 -13.55
CA TYR A 293 6.43 3.71 -13.17
C TYR A 293 7.87 3.55 -13.63
N THR A 294 8.75 3.25 -12.69
CA THR A 294 10.14 2.90 -12.97
C THR A 294 10.30 1.40 -12.75
N VAL A 295 10.78 0.71 -13.79
CA VAL A 295 10.99 -0.74 -13.78
C VAL A 295 12.46 -1.03 -14.06
N THR A 296 13.16 -1.57 -13.07
CA THR A 296 14.58 -1.91 -13.16
C THR A 296 14.71 -3.43 -13.14
N PHE A 297 15.14 -4.00 -14.27
CA PHE A 297 15.43 -5.43 -14.37
C PHE A 297 16.86 -5.69 -13.88
N LEU A 298 16.98 -6.50 -12.83
CA LEU A 298 18.28 -6.94 -12.33
C LEU A 298 18.78 -8.15 -13.11
N ASP A 299 20.04 -8.53 -12.89
CA ASP A 299 20.60 -9.71 -13.54
C ASP A 299 19.90 -10.98 -13.04
N LYS A 300 19.77 -11.96 -13.94
CA LYS A 300 19.27 -13.28 -13.61
C LYS A 300 20.13 -13.90 -12.51
N LEU A 301 19.51 -14.58 -11.55
CA LEU A 301 20.26 -15.25 -10.49
C LEU A 301 21.22 -16.28 -11.10
N PRO A 302 22.49 -16.28 -10.66
CA PRO A 302 23.42 -17.33 -11.01
C PRO A 302 23.02 -18.63 -10.30
N ALA A 303 23.37 -19.78 -10.91
CA ALA A 303 22.90 -21.10 -10.49
C ALA A 303 23.27 -21.44 -9.03
N GLU A 304 24.37 -20.91 -8.52
CA GLU A 304 24.84 -21.11 -7.14
C GLU A 304 23.95 -20.41 -6.10
N LEU A 305 23.15 -19.44 -6.53
CA LEU A 305 22.19 -18.69 -5.72
C LEU A 305 20.75 -19.18 -5.89
N THR A 306 20.53 -20.29 -6.58
CA THR A 306 19.21 -20.92 -6.73
C THR A 306 19.13 -22.26 -5.99
N CYS A 307 17.94 -22.84 -5.93
CA CYS A 307 17.71 -24.10 -5.23
C CYS A 307 18.33 -25.29 -5.99
N GLY A 308 18.14 -25.35 -7.32
CA GLY A 308 18.54 -26.48 -8.16
C GLY A 308 19.91 -26.34 -8.84
N GLY A 309 20.48 -25.13 -8.88
CA GLY A 309 21.67 -24.80 -9.68
C GLY A 309 23.04 -25.20 -9.11
N GLY A 310 23.08 -26.15 -8.17
CA GLY A 310 24.33 -26.71 -7.62
C GLY A 310 24.78 -26.11 -6.27
N GLY A 311 24.24 -24.97 -5.86
CA GLY A 311 24.53 -24.34 -4.56
C GLY A 311 23.70 -24.86 -3.37
N GLY A 312 22.64 -25.63 -3.64
CA GLY A 312 21.79 -26.24 -2.61
C GLY A 312 21.11 -25.25 -1.65
N LYS A 313 20.90 -24.00 -2.09
CA LYS A 313 20.27 -22.96 -1.25
C LYS A 313 18.85 -23.36 -0.90
N SER A 314 18.42 -23.06 0.32
CA SER A 314 17.01 -23.24 0.67
C SER A 314 16.16 -22.20 -0.07
N SER A 315 14.91 -22.54 -0.38
CA SER A 315 13.98 -21.60 -1.04
C SER A 315 13.78 -20.31 -0.23
N HIS A 316 13.92 -20.38 1.09
CA HIS A 316 13.92 -19.22 1.97
C HIS A 316 15.16 -18.33 1.79
N ASP A 317 16.35 -18.91 1.63
CA ASP A 317 17.57 -18.15 1.40
C ASP A 317 17.52 -17.43 0.06
N VAL A 318 17.04 -18.10 -0.99
CA VAL A 318 16.82 -17.49 -2.31
C VAL A 318 15.84 -16.33 -2.21
N ALA A 319 14.68 -16.52 -1.57
CA ALA A 319 13.68 -15.46 -1.40
C ALA A 319 14.21 -14.26 -0.62
N ASN A 320 14.94 -14.51 0.47
CA ASN A 320 15.57 -13.47 1.27
C ASN A 320 16.66 -12.72 0.49
N HIS A 321 17.43 -13.43 -0.34
CA HIS A 321 18.44 -12.83 -1.20
C HIS A 321 17.80 -11.91 -2.26
N VAL A 322 16.77 -12.39 -2.96
CA VAL A 322 16.02 -11.60 -3.93
C VAL A 322 15.40 -10.36 -3.27
N GLN A 323 14.79 -10.51 -2.09
CA GLN A 323 14.23 -9.37 -1.33
C GLN A 323 15.32 -8.32 -1.03
N LYS A 324 16.50 -8.75 -0.56
CA LYS A 324 17.62 -7.85 -0.24
C LYS A 324 18.19 -7.16 -1.48
N LEU A 325 18.28 -7.84 -2.62
CA LEU A 325 18.74 -7.24 -3.88
C LEU A 325 17.81 -6.12 -4.34
N ILE A 326 16.50 -6.37 -4.32
CA ILE A 326 15.50 -5.36 -4.70
C ILE A 326 15.50 -4.20 -3.70
N ALA A 327 15.59 -4.49 -2.40
CA ALA A 327 15.64 -3.48 -1.35
C ALA A 327 16.87 -2.57 -1.51
N SER A 328 18.05 -3.15 -1.72
CA SER A 328 19.29 -2.40 -1.99
C SER A 328 19.15 -1.49 -3.22
N THR A 329 18.58 -2.02 -4.31
CA THR A 329 18.36 -1.27 -5.55
C THR A 329 17.43 -0.07 -5.36
N LEU A 330 16.39 -0.22 -4.53
CA LEU A 330 15.41 0.84 -4.25
C LEU A 330 15.77 1.72 -3.06
N SER A 331 16.85 1.42 -2.32
CA SER A 331 17.13 2.01 -1.00
C SER A 331 15.96 1.86 0.00
N TYR A 332 15.33 0.69 0.01
CA TYR A 332 14.22 0.34 0.90
C TYR A 332 14.66 -0.59 2.04
N GLU A 333 13.86 -0.64 3.09
CA GLU A 333 14.09 -1.54 4.23
C GLU A 333 13.33 -2.86 4.09
N CYS A 334 14.01 -3.99 4.32
CA CYS A 334 13.35 -5.30 4.37
C CYS A 334 12.62 -5.48 5.71
N THR A 335 11.36 -5.91 5.66
CA THR A 335 10.62 -6.32 6.85
C THR A 335 10.57 -7.84 6.97
N ASN A 336 10.44 -8.33 8.21
CA ASN A 336 10.22 -9.75 8.52
C ASN A 336 8.76 -10.06 8.90
N LEU A 337 7.82 -9.17 8.58
CA LEU A 337 6.42 -9.29 8.94
C LEU A 337 5.81 -10.58 8.39
N THR A 338 5.29 -11.41 9.29
CA THR A 338 4.61 -12.66 8.93
C THR A 338 3.26 -12.37 8.30
N ARG A 339 2.64 -13.40 7.72
CA ARG A 339 1.26 -13.30 7.24
C ARG A 339 0.33 -12.78 8.35
N LYS A 340 0.44 -13.30 9.57
CA LYS A 340 -0.38 -12.88 10.70
C LYS A 340 -0.22 -11.39 10.99
N ASP A 341 1.02 -10.89 11.00
CA ASP A 341 1.32 -9.48 11.25
C ASP A 341 0.69 -8.58 10.18
N LYS A 342 0.81 -8.98 8.90
CA LYS A 342 0.20 -8.27 7.77
C LYS A 342 -1.32 -8.18 7.91
N TYR A 343 -1.99 -9.29 8.19
CA TYR A 343 -3.46 -9.30 8.31
C TYR A 343 -3.95 -8.56 9.55
N ARG A 344 -3.20 -8.64 10.66
CA ARG A 344 -3.53 -7.89 11.87
C ARG A 344 -3.46 -6.39 11.64
N ALA A 345 -2.40 -5.93 10.95
CA ALA A 345 -2.25 -4.52 10.61
C ALA A 345 -3.26 -4.02 9.56
N LEU A 346 -3.58 -4.84 8.55
CA LEU A 346 -4.42 -4.41 7.41
C LEU A 346 -5.92 -4.63 7.62
N ALA A 347 -6.30 -5.67 8.34
CA ALA A 347 -7.68 -6.16 8.44
C ALA A 347 -8.15 -6.39 9.87
N GLY A 348 -7.31 -6.15 10.89
CA GLY A 348 -7.64 -6.37 12.29
C GLY A 348 -7.93 -7.83 12.65
N ASN A 349 -7.51 -8.79 11.82
CA ASN A 349 -7.72 -10.22 12.02
C ASN A 349 -6.44 -11.01 11.73
N ASP A 350 -6.39 -12.28 12.13
CA ASP A 350 -5.18 -13.10 11.99
C ASP A 350 -5.03 -13.76 10.60
N GLY A 351 -5.87 -13.40 9.62
CA GLY A 351 -5.78 -13.91 8.25
C GLY A 351 -6.28 -15.35 8.03
N ILE A 352 -6.97 -15.91 9.03
CA ILE A 352 -7.72 -17.16 8.95
C ILE A 352 -9.03 -16.87 8.21
N VAL A 353 -9.17 -17.39 7.00
CA VAL A 353 -10.45 -17.38 6.30
C VAL A 353 -11.25 -18.55 6.83
N ALA A 354 -12.31 -18.30 7.59
CA ALA A 354 -13.28 -19.34 7.92
C ALA A 354 -13.77 -19.95 6.59
N VAL A 355 -13.58 -21.26 6.44
CA VAL A 355 -14.17 -21.99 5.32
C VAL A 355 -15.68 -21.84 5.50
N ASN A 356 -16.32 -21.05 4.63
CA ASN A 356 -17.77 -20.97 4.59
C ASN A 356 -18.30 -22.34 4.13
N THR A 357 -18.58 -23.23 5.08
CA THR A 357 -19.30 -24.49 4.87
C THR A 357 -20.81 -24.28 4.71
N ALA A 358 -21.28 -23.05 4.51
CA ALA A 358 -22.69 -22.74 4.25
C ALA A 358 -22.98 -22.62 2.75
N LYS A 359 -22.82 -23.70 2.00
CA LYS A 359 -23.59 -23.99 0.77
C LYS A 359 -23.78 -25.51 0.66
N ALA A 360 -24.66 -26.02 1.50
CA ALA A 360 -25.33 -27.29 1.29
C ALA A 360 -26.73 -27.19 1.92
N LYS A 361 -27.66 -26.60 1.17
CA LYS A 361 -29.03 -27.09 0.95
C LYS A 361 -29.70 -26.27 -0.12
#